data_AF-A0A3B9W5J4-F1
#
_entry.id   AF-A0A3B9W5J4-F1
#
_cell.length_a   1.000
_cell.length_b   1.000
_cell.length_c   1.000
_cell.angle_alpha   90.00
_cell.angle_beta   90.00
_cell.angle_gamma   90.00
#
_symmetry.space_group_name_H-M   'P 1'
#
loop_
_entity.id
_entity.type
_entity.pdbx_description
1 polymer ?
#
loop_
_entity_poly.entity_id
_entity_poly.type
_entity_poly.pdbx_seq_one_letter_code
_entity_poly.pdbx_strand_id
1 'polypeptide(L)'
;LEMGRNEIAMRLLSAEATIGLQDLRKGTIKDEQWSKIATTMGRMNDAPLFIDDSPNMSLMEIRAKCRRLKQQHDLKLVILDYLQLMSSGK
;
A
#
# COMPACT_ATOMS: atom_id res chain seq x y z
N LEU A 1 6.43 -10.63 4.32
CA LEU A 1 5.30 -9.73 4.03
C LEU A 1 4.18 -10.63 3.55
N GLU A 2 3.10 -10.68 4.31
CA GLU A 2 1.99 -11.64 4.18
C GLU A 2 0.89 -11.09 3.26
N MET A 3 0.83 -9.76 3.10
CA MET A 3 -0.06 -9.08 2.16
C MET A 3 0.73 -8.54 0.95
N GLY A 4 0.26 -8.87 -0.25
CA GLY A 4 0.83 -8.32 -1.49
C GLY A 4 0.34 -6.89 -1.78
N ARG A 5 1.05 -6.19 -2.66
CA ARG A 5 0.73 -4.81 -3.07
C ARG A 5 -0.73 -4.61 -3.48
N ASN A 6 -1.29 -5.57 -4.21
CA ASN A 6 -2.68 -5.49 -4.69
C ASN A 6 -3.70 -5.52 -3.54
N GLU A 7 -3.42 -6.26 -2.47
CA GLU A 7 -4.33 -6.32 -1.33
C GLU A 7 -4.33 -5.00 -0.56
N ILE A 8 -3.15 -4.40 -0.36
CA ILE A 8 -3.01 -3.08 0.25
C ILE A 8 -3.74 -2.03 -0.60
N ALA A 9 -3.51 -2.03 -1.91
CA ALA A 9 -4.19 -1.11 -2.83
C ALA A 9 -5.72 -1.25 -2.77
N MET A 10 -6.24 -2.48 -2.70
CA MET A 10 -7.68 -2.74 -2.62
C MET A 10 -8.28 -2.26 -1.29
N ARG A 11 -7.56 -2.40 -0.17
CA ARG A 11 -7.98 -1.87 1.13
C ARG A 11 -7.98 -0.33 1.13
N LEU A 12 -6.97 0.29 0.53
CA LEU A 12 -6.93 1.75 0.38
C LEU A 12 -8.09 2.26 -0.49
N LEU A 13 -8.36 1.60 -1.61
CA LEU A 13 -9.49 1.93 -2.47
C LEU A 13 -10.83 1.77 -1.75
N SER A 14 -11.01 0.68 -1.00
CA SER A 14 -12.22 0.46 -0.17
C SER A 14 -12.44 1.60 0.82
N ALA A 15 -11.38 2.00 1.54
CA ALA A 15 -11.43 3.06 2.53
C ALA A 15 -11.73 4.42 1.90
N GLU A 16 -11.06 4.76 0.80
CA GLU A 16 -11.18 6.08 0.17
C GLU A 16 -12.46 6.22 -0.67
N ALA A 17 -12.89 5.16 -1.37
CA ALA A 17 -14.12 5.19 -2.18
C ALA A 17 -15.39 4.94 -1.36
N THR A 18 -15.25 4.57 -0.07
CA THR A 18 -16.36 4.15 0.82
C THR A 18 -17.18 3.01 0.19
N ILE A 19 -16.48 1.99 -0.32
CA ILE A 19 -17.07 0.79 -0.90
C ILE A 19 -16.61 -0.41 -0.08
N GLY A 20 -17.51 -1.36 0.21
CA GLY A 20 -17.16 -2.55 0.96
C GLY A 20 -16.02 -3.33 0.30
N LEU A 21 -15.01 -3.73 1.06
CA LEU A 21 -13.88 -4.52 0.56
C LEU A 21 -14.33 -5.84 -0.10
N GLN A 22 -15.37 -6.47 0.45
CA GLN A 22 -15.94 -7.69 -0.13
C GLN A 22 -16.61 -7.44 -1.49
N ASP A 23 -17.25 -6.28 -1.66
CA ASP A 23 -17.89 -5.91 -2.92
C ASP A 23 -16.83 -5.67 -4.01
N LEU A 24 -15.73 -5.00 -3.65
CA LEU A 24 -14.57 -4.84 -4.53
C LEU A 24 -13.93 -6.18 -4.91
N ARG A 25 -13.78 -7.10 -3.96
CA ARG A 25 -13.22 -8.44 -4.20
C ARG A 25 -14.09 -9.29 -5.11
N LYS A 26 -15.42 -9.22 -4.94
CA LYS A 26 -16.40 -9.98 -5.72
C LYS A 26 -16.77 -9.32 -7.05
N GLY A 27 -16.38 -8.06 -7.26
CA GLY A 27 -16.79 -7.27 -8.43
C GLY A 27 -18.28 -6.88 -8.40
N THR A 28 -18.94 -6.95 -7.25
CA THR A 28 -20.35 -6.58 -7.08
C THR A 28 -20.49 -5.07 -6.90
N ILE A 29 -20.20 -4.33 -7.97
CA ILE A 29 -20.14 -2.87 -8.00
C ILE A 29 -21.35 -2.33 -8.75
N LYS A 30 -22.10 -1.42 -8.11
CA LYS A 30 -23.22 -0.71 -8.75
C LYS A 30 -22.69 0.29 -9.78
N ASP A 31 -23.47 0.57 -10.82
CA ASP A 31 -23.12 1.55 -11.88
C ASP A 31 -22.66 2.90 -11.31
N GLU A 32 -23.36 3.41 -10.30
CA GLU A 32 -23.02 4.67 -9.62
C GLU A 32 -21.67 4.63 -8.86
N GLN A 33 -21.23 3.44 -8.43
CA GLN A 33 -19.98 3.27 -7.71
C GLN A 33 -18.76 3.22 -8.64
N TRP A 34 -18.94 2.84 -9.91
CA TRP A 34 -17.84 2.82 -10.89
C TRP A 34 -17.19 4.19 -11.08
N SER A 35 -18.00 5.25 -11.13
CA SER A 35 -17.50 6.62 -11.22
C SER A 35 -16.64 7.01 -9.99
N LYS A 36 -17.07 6.58 -8.78
CA LYS A 36 -16.32 6.80 -7.54
C LYS A 36 -14.99 6.03 -7.53
N ILE A 37 -14.99 4.78 -8.02
CA ILE A 37 -13.78 3.97 -8.14
C ILE A 37 -12.80 4.63 -9.10
N ALA A 38 -13.24 5.01 -10.29
CA ALA A 38 -12.36 5.62 -11.30
C ALA A 38 -11.72 6.92 -10.78
N THR A 39 -12.52 7.80 -10.16
CA THR A 39 -12.04 9.06 -9.58
C THR A 39 -11.04 8.81 -8.44
N THR A 40 -11.31 7.82 -7.59
CA THR A 40 -10.44 7.49 -6.46
C THR A 40 -9.14 6.85 -6.91
N MET A 41 -9.19 5.95 -7.90
CA MET A 41 -7.99 5.36 -8.51
C MET A 41 -7.08 6.42 -9.12
N GLY A 42 -7.64 7.43 -9.80
CA GLY A 42 -6.86 8.57 -10.29
C GLY A 42 -6.11 9.28 -9.16
N ARG A 43 -6.81 9.66 -8.09
CA ARG A 43 -6.20 10.31 -6.91
C ARG A 43 -5.14 9.44 -6.23
N MET A 44 -5.36 8.13 -6.14
CA MET A 44 -4.40 7.20 -5.55
C MET A 44 -3.14 7.03 -6.40
N ASN A 45 -3.27 7.07 -7.73
CA ASN A 45 -2.14 6.98 -8.65
C ASN A 45 -1.22 8.21 -8.54
N ASP A 46 -1.80 9.38 -8.30
CA ASP A 46 -1.05 10.64 -8.16
C ASP A 46 -0.51 10.86 -6.73
N ALA A 47 -0.93 10.03 -5.77
CA ALA A 47 -0.47 10.13 -4.40
C ALA A 47 1.02 9.72 -4.28
N PRO A 48 1.83 10.42 -3.46
CA PRO A 48 3.22 10.05 -3.22
C PRO A 48 3.33 8.85 -2.25
N LEU A 49 2.71 7.73 -2.63
CA LEU A 49 2.63 6.49 -1.88
C LEU A 49 3.48 5.41 -2.54
N PHE A 50 4.41 4.84 -1.77
CA PHE A 50 5.29 3.77 -2.23
C PHE A 50 4.99 2.51 -1.43
N ILE A 51 4.70 1.41 -2.13
CA ILE A 51 4.45 0.09 -1.51
C ILE A 51 5.56 -0.85 -1.94
N ASP A 52 6.20 -1.48 -0.96
CA ASP A 52 7.24 -2.49 -1.16
C ASP A 52 6.80 -3.78 -0.47
N ASP A 53 6.43 -4.78 -1.26
CA ASP A 53 5.97 -6.10 -0.80
C ASP A 53 7.08 -7.18 -0.89
N SER A 54 8.35 -6.77 -1.00
CA SER A 54 9.49 -7.70 -1.03
C SER A 54 9.54 -8.53 0.26
N PRO A 55 9.50 -9.88 0.18
CA PRO A 55 9.58 -10.72 1.36
C PRO A 55 10.97 -10.67 2.01
N ASN A 56 11.04 -10.96 3.32
CA ASN A 56 12.29 -11.20 4.07
C ASN A 56 13.35 -10.08 4.02
N MET A 57 12.95 -8.81 3.85
CA MET A 57 13.90 -7.69 3.90
C MET A 57 14.53 -7.50 5.28
N SER A 58 15.84 -7.31 5.31
CA SER A 58 16.57 -6.91 6.51
C SER A 58 16.33 -5.42 6.85
N LEU A 59 16.56 -5.05 8.10
CA LEU A 59 16.47 -3.65 8.54
C LEU A 59 17.46 -2.74 7.78
N MET A 60 18.61 -3.27 7.38
CA MET A 60 19.61 -2.51 6.61
C MET A 60 19.11 -2.18 5.21
N GLU A 61 18.44 -3.13 4.54
CA GLU A 61 17.83 -2.92 3.23
C GLU A 61 16.66 -1.95 3.31
N ILE A 62 15.77 -2.11 4.31
CA ILE A 62 14.66 -1.17 4.57
C ILE A 62 15.22 0.25 4.75
N ARG A 63 16.26 0.41 5.57
CA ARG A 63 16.90 1.71 5.82
C ARG A 63 17.51 2.29 4.55
N ALA A 64 18.17 1.48 3.73
CA ALA A 64 18.77 1.93 2.47
C ALA A 64 17.69 2.42 1.49
N LYS A 65 16.59 1.66 1.34
CA LYS A 65 15.44 2.04 0.50
C LYS A 65 14.78 3.33 0.97
N CYS A 66 14.51 3.46 2.27
CA CYS A 66 13.92 4.68 2.85
C CYS A 66 14.82 5.90 2.63
N ARG A 67 16.15 5.75 2.76
CA ARG A 67 17.10 6.84 2.55
C ARG A 67 17.13 7.31 1.10
N ARG A 68 17.05 6.39 0.14
CA ARG A 68 16.93 6.71 -1.30
C ARG A 68 15.61 7.44 -1.59
N LEU A 69 14.48 6.93 -1.07
CA LEU A 69 13.18 7.58 -1.20
C LEU A 69 13.16 8.97 -0.56
N LYS A 70 13.85 9.16 0.58
CA LYS A 70 14.00 10.48 1.21
C LYS A 70 14.71 11.48 0.30
N GLN A 71 15.76 11.06 -0.40
CA GLN A 71 16.52 11.91 -1.30
C GLN A 71 15.74 12.25 -2.57
N GLN A 72 15.02 11.27 -3.14
CA GLN A 72 14.34 11.41 -4.43
C GLN A 72 12.94 12.03 -4.32
N HIS A 73 12.24 11.77 -3.20
CA HIS A 73 10.81 12.08 -3.05
C HIS A 73 10.46 12.70 -1.70
N ASP A 74 11.45 13.15 -0.93
CA ASP A 74 11.27 13.82 0.38
C ASP A 74 10.39 13.03 1.37
N LEU A 75 10.56 11.70 1.41
CA LEU A 75 9.85 10.77 2.30
C LEU A 75 9.61 11.34 3.72
N LYS A 76 8.36 11.26 4.19
CA LYS A 76 7.93 11.82 5.49
C LYS A 76 7.46 10.79 6.51
N LEU A 77 6.93 9.66 6.04
CA LEU A 77 6.36 8.62 6.87
C LEU A 77 6.77 7.25 6.33
N VAL A 78 7.09 6.33 7.23
CA VAL A 78 7.34 4.92 6.91
C VAL A 78 6.43 4.09 7.79
N ILE A 79 5.63 3.22 7.16
CA ILE A 79 4.79 2.23 7.83
C ILE A 79 5.37 0.86 7.50
N LEU A 80 5.62 0.05 8.53
CA LEU A 80 6.12 -1.32 8.40
C LEU A 80 5.05 -2.28 8.92
N ASP A 81 4.66 -3.25 8.09
CA ASP A 81 3.69 -4.29 8.41
C ASP A 81 4.30 -5.64 8.00
N TYR A 82 4.78 -6.53 8.87
CA TYR A 82 4.74 -6.64 10.33
C TYR A 82 6.16 -6.90 10.87
N LEU A 83 6.47 -6.39 12.05
CA LEU A 83 7.82 -6.38 12.63
C LEU A 83 8.36 -7.77 13.06
N GLN A 84 7.61 -8.88 12.87
CA GLN A 84 8.11 -10.23 13.25
C GLN A 84 9.23 -10.75 12.34
N LEU A 85 9.59 -10.03 11.27
CA LEU A 85 10.82 -10.29 10.51
C LEU A 85 12.10 -9.78 11.21
N MET A 86 11.99 -9.26 12.43
CA MET A 86 13.14 -9.00 13.30
C MET A 86 13.71 -10.30 13.87
N SER A 87 14.53 -10.98 13.07
CA SER A 87 15.54 -11.88 13.63
C SER A 87 16.50 -11.02 14.44
N SER A 88 16.42 -11.11 15.78
CA SER A 88 17.51 -10.69 16.66
C SER A 88 18.74 -11.45 16.18
N GLY A 89 19.69 -10.75 15.59
CA GLY A 89 20.94 -11.36 15.15
C GLY A 89 21.70 -11.84 16.38
N LYS A 90 21.42 -13.09 16.81
CA LYS A 90 21.92 -13.74 18.03
C LYS A 90 21.60 -13.02 19.34
#